data_AF-A0A951H2A3-F1
#
_entry.id   AF-A0A951H2A3-F1
#
_cell.length_a   1.000
_cell.length_b   1.000
_cell.length_c   1.000
_cell.angle_alpha   90.00
_cell.angle_beta   90.00
_cell.angle_gamma   90.00
#
_symmetry.space_group_name_H-M   'P 1'
#
loop_
_entity.id
_entity.type
_entity.pdbx_description
1 polymer ?
#
loop_
_entity_poly.entity_id
_entity_poly.type
_entity_poly.pdbx_seq_one_letter_code
_entity_poly.pdbx_strand_id
1 'polypeptide(L)'
;MPPLINPAEALALGELEDRAQIEVLVERAWIARVERFADATDMCSLVNAKSGGCAEDCGFCAQSRYAEADTPLHAMMEPDQILEHARAAEAAGAHRFCMVTQGQGLSRRDFEKVLAGARLVAEHTNLKRCVSIGHMSGERAQALKQAGVQRVHHNVETAASYYPEVSTTVRYDGRLRTIDAVREAGLETCVGGILNLGETREQRVEMAFELAAINPTSVPINLLNPRPGTKFGDRELMDPWEVVKWIAIFRLILPEALFRLCGGRVENLGELQATAVKAGLNGVMMGNFLTTLGNTPEQDRATFEGLGLNVARQPDNGANPRPDNRSGWLAGETPDVVSQALDEPDPEPALTVRLWDPASQLRMKRKASVPPRPDGAPNTGRKLVA
;
A
#
# COMPACT_ATOMS: atom_id res chain seq x y z
N MET A 1 -11.55 13.56 12.33
CA MET A 1 -11.17 14.86 12.93
C MET A 1 -10.52 15.76 11.87
N PRO A 2 -10.56 17.10 12.03
CA PRO A 2 -9.81 18.00 11.17
C PRO A 2 -8.29 17.75 11.27
N PRO A 3 -7.51 18.14 10.24
CA PRO A 3 -6.06 18.18 10.30
C PRO A 3 -5.52 18.87 11.57
N LEU A 4 -4.44 18.36 12.15
CA LEU A 4 -3.77 18.97 13.32
C LEU A 4 -2.89 20.16 12.95
N ILE A 5 -2.58 20.30 11.66
CA ILE A 5 -1.81 21.38 11.08
C ILE A 5 -2.53 21.92 9.85
N ASN A 6 -2.35 23.21 9.57
CA ASN A 6 -2.88 23.85 8.38
C ASN A 6 -1.87 23.80 7.21
N PRO A 7 -2.26 24.15 5.97
CA PRO A 7 -1.36 24.09 4.82
C PRO A 7 -0.09 24.93 4.96
N ALA A 8 -0.17 26.10 5.59
CA ALA A 8 1.00 26.97 5.78
C ALA A 8 2.02 26.35 6.74
N GLU A 9 1.55 25.75 7.83
CA GLU A 9 2.40 25.01 8.77
C GLU A 9 3.00 23.76 8.10
N ALA A 10 2.22 23.01 7.31
CA ALA A 10 2.72 21.85 6.57
C ALA A 10 3.84 22.21 5.58
N LEU A 11 3.71 23.34 4.87
CA LEU A 11 4.75 23.88 3.99
C LEU A 11 6.00 24.24 4.78
N ALA A 12 5.85 24.99 5.89
CA ALA A 12 6.98 25.37 6.73
C ALA A 12 7.73 24.15 7.31
N LEU A 13 7.00 23.11 7.71
CA LEU A 13 7.59 21.83 8.14
C LEU A 13 8.29 21.12 6.98
N GLY A 14 7.77 21.22 5.75
CA GLY A 14 8.38 20.69 4.53
C GLY A 14 9.74 21.29 4.21
N GLU A 15 10.04 22.50 4.68
CA GLU A 15 11.32 23.20 4.50
C GLU A 15 12.40 22.78 5.51
N LEU A 16 12.08 21.99 6.53
CA LEU A 16 13.07 21.56 7.54
C LEU A 16 14.17 20.69 6.91
N GLU A 17 15.43 21.11 7.04
CA GLU A 17 16.60 20.33 6.61
C GLU A 17 17.42 19.78 7.79
N ASP A 18 17.30 20.42 8.97
CA ASP A 18 18.00 19.99 10.18
C ASP A 18 17.36 18.71 10.76
N ARG A 19 18.19 17.70 11.01
CA ARG A 19 17.72 16.39 11.49
C ARG A 19 17.14 16.46 12.89
N ALA A 20 17.69 17.28 13.79
CA ALA A 20 17.16 17.40 15.14
C ALA A 20 15.76 18.04 15.12
N GLN A 21 15.51 19.00 14.22
CA GLN A 21 14.17 19.55 13.99
C GLN A 21 13.20 18.50 13.40
N ILE A 22 13.67 17.65 12.47
CA ILE A 22 12.85 16.55 11.94
C ILE A 22 12.53 15.53 13.03
N GLU A 23 13.46 15.22 13.93
CA GLU A 23 13.21 14.31 15.06
C GLU A 23 12.13 14.86 16.00
N VAL A 24 12.13 16.17 16.29
CA VAL A 24 11.04 16.80 17.07
C VAL A 24 9.68 16.65 16.37
N LEU A 25 9.66 16.78 15.04
CA LEU A 25 8.46 16.55 14.24
C LEU A 25 8.01 15.08 14.29
N VAL A 26 8.95 14.14 14.25
CA VAL A 26 8.68 12.69 14.39
C VAL A 26 8.04 12.40 15.74
N GLU A 27 8.56 12.95 16.83
CA GLU A 27 7.97 12.76 18.17
C GLU A 27 6.55 13.33 18.24
N ARG A 28 6.30 14.49 17.63
CA ARG A 28 4.94 15.05 17.53
C ARG A 28 3.99 14.12 16.76
N ALA A 29 4.44 13.56 15.65
CA ALA A 29 3.65 12.61 14.87
C ALA A 29 3.44 11.27 15.60
N TRP A 30 4.43 10.83 16.37
CA TRP A 30 4.34 9.64 17.23
C TRP A 30 3.25 9.80 18.28
N ILE A 31 3.25 10.93 19.01
CA ILE A 31 2.20 11.26 19.98
C ILE A 31 0.84 11.24 19.29
N ALA A 32 0.71 11.89 18.14
CA ALA A 32 -0.54 11.91 17.41
C ALA A 32 -1.02 10.49 17.03
N ARG A 33 -0.11 9.62 16.61
CA ARG A 33 -0.41 8.22 16.29
C ARG A 33 -0.79 7.41 17.54
N VAL A 34 -0.05 7.52 18.64
CA VAL A 34 -0.31 6.76 19.88
C VAL A 34 -1.63 7.16 20.54
N GLU A 35 -1.96 8.45 20.57
CA GLU A 35 -3.24 8.92 21.12
C GLU A 35 -4.47 8.31 20.42
N ARG A 36 -4.35 7.95 19.14
CA ARG A 36 -5.47 7.51 18.29
C ARG A 36 -5.51 6.01 18.09
N PHE A 37 -4.34 5.38 18.09
CA PHE A 37 -4.18 3.97 17.76
C PHE A 37 -3.53 3.15 18.88
N ALA A 38 -3.02 3.77 19.94
CA ALA A 38 -2.26 3.08 20.99
C ALA A 38 -1.16 2.18 20.39
N ASP A 39 -1.24 0.87 20.60
CA ASP A 39 -0.32 -0.13 20.08
C ASP A 39 -0.70 -0.68 18.70
N ALA A 40 -1.83 -0.25 18.11
CA ALA A 40 -2.44 -0.91 16.97
C ALA A 40 -1.56 -0.93 15.72
N THR A 41 -1.55 -2.10 15.06
CA THR A 41 -0.96 -2.25 13.73
C THR A 41 -1.92 -2.87 12.71
N ASP A 42 -1.61 -2.67 11.42
CA ASP A 42 -2.32 -3.23 10.27
C ASP A 42 -1.30 -3.68 9.20
N MET A 43 -0.66 -4.81 9.48
CA MET A 43 0.34 -5.43 8.61
C MET A 43 -0.33 -6.13 7.43
N CYS A 44 0.07 -5.74 6.22
CA CYS A 44 -0.51 -6.29 5.00
C CYS A 44 0.47 -7.19 4.26
N SER A 45 -0.06 -8.19 3.57
CA SER A 45 0.65 -8.88 2.49
C SER A 45 -0.20 -8.83 1.23
N LEU A 46 0.43 -9.00 0.06
CA LEU A 46 -0.24 -8.97 -1.22
C LEU A 46 0.11 -10.18 -2.09
N VAL A 47 -0.72 -10.41 -3.09
CA VAL A 47 -0.38 -11.21 -4.26
C VAL A 47 -0.60 -10.38 -5.52
N ASN A 48 0.32 -10.47 -6.47
CA ASN A 48 0.10 -9.95 -7.83
C ASN A 48 -0.73 -10.98 -8.61
N ALA A 49 -2.05 -10.96 -8.43
CA ALA A 49 -2.97 -11.94 -9.00
C ALA A 49 -3.04 -11.91 -10.53
N LYS A 50 -2.64 -10.80 -11.17
CA LYS A 50 -2.52 -10.65 -12.62
C LYS A 50 -1.47 -9.60 -12.95
N SER A 51 -0.43 -9.99 -13.68
CA SER A 51 0.73 -9.14 -13.93
C SER A 51 0.99 -8.90 -15.43
N GLY A 52 1.49 -7.71 -15.73
CA GLY A 52 2.03 -7.31 -17.04
C GLY A 52 0.98 -6.97 -18.10
N GLY A 53 1.41 -6.18 -19.10
CA GLY A 53 0.57 -5.81 -20.25
C GLY A 53 -0.51 -4.78 -19.94
N CYS A 54 -0.28 -3.91 -18.95
CA CYS A 54 -1.21 -2.84 -18.59
C CYS A 54 -1.37 -1.85 -19.75
N ALA A 55 -2.61 -1.48 -20.07
CA ALA A 55 -2.89 -0.52 -21.13
C ALA A 55 -2.59 0.94 -20.74
N GLU A 56 -2.32 1.19 -19.45
CA GLU A 56 -2.12 2.54 -18.94
C GLU A 56 -0.67 3.01 -19.05
N ASP A 57 -0.48 4.32 -19.11
CA ASP A 57 0.79 5.01 -19.31
C ASP A 57 1.42 5.56 -18.02
N CYS A 58 1.05 5.05 -16.84
CA CYS A 58 1.61 5.51 -15.56
C CYS A 58 3.16 5.56 -15.58
N GLY A 59 3.74 6.75 -15.41
CA GLY A 59 5.17 7.01 -15.62
C GLY A 59 6.13 6.25 -14.70
N PHE A 60 5.66 5.83 -13.52
CA PHE A 60 6.41 5.03 -12.55
C PHE A 60 6.32 3.52 -12.79
N CYS A 61 5.33 3.05 -13.55
CA CYS A 61 4.92 1.65 -13.51
C CYS A 61 5.62 0.80 -14.57
N ALA A 62 6.45 -0.17 -14.14
CA ALA A 62 7.10 -1.12 -15.05
C ALA A 62 6.08 -1.96 -15.85
N GLN A 63 4.91 -2.24 -15.26
CA GLN A 63 3.86 -3.03 -15.89
C GLN A 63 3.13 -2.31 -17.02
N SER A 64 3.34 -1.00 -17.18
CA SER A 64 2.84 -0.24 -18.32
C SER A 64 3.35 -0.84 -19.63
N ARG A 65 2.47 -0.99 -20.62
CA ARG A 65 2.88 -1.37 -21.98
C ARG A 65 3.79 -0.34 -22.65
N TYR A 66 3.79 0.90 -22.16
CA TYR A 66 4.61 2.00 -22.67
C TYR A 66 6.00 2.06 -22.03
N ALA A 67 6.23 1.33 -20.94
CA ALA A 67 7.57 1.17 -20.37
C ALA A 67 8.40 0.18 -21.19
N GLU A 68 9.67 0.47 -21.41
CA GLU A 68 10.66 -0.51 -21.90
C GLU A 68 11.07 -1.54 -20.85
N ALA A 69 10.85 -1.21 -19.56
CA ALA A 69 11.15 -2.10 -18.45
C ALA A 69 10.54 -3.49 -18.66
N ASP A 70 11.37 -4.51 -18.43
CA ASP A 70 10.89 -5.89 -18.38
C ASP A 70 9.90 -6.04 -17.22
N THR A 71 8.84 -6.79 -17.45
CA THR A 71 7.83 -7.06 -16.43
C THR A 71 7.34 -8.50 -16.53
N PRO A 72 7.18 -9.17 -15.39
CA PRO A 72 6.46 -10.43 -15.30
C PRO A 72 5.09 -10.40 -15.96
N LEU A 73 4.84 -11.32 -16.89
CA LEU A 73 3.55 -11.45 -17.56
C LEU A 73 2.92 -12.80 -17.22
N HIS A 74 1.77 -12.78 -16.55
CA HIS A 74 0.96 -13.98 -16.34
C HIS A 74 -0.53 -13.67 -16.33
N ALA A 75 -1.33 -14.69 -16.63
CA ALA A 75 -2.78 -14.61 -16.59
C ALA A 75 -3.29 -14.47 -15.15
N MET A 76 -4.58 -14.10 -15.03
CA MET A 76 -5.28 -14.06 -13.75
C MET A 76 -5.20 -15.43 -13.07
N MET A 77 -4.72 -15.43 -11.81
CA MET A 77 -4.67 -16.62 -10.96
C MET A 77 -6.05 -17.24 -10.77
N GLU A 78 -6.08 -18.56 -10.60
CA GLU A 78 -7.29 -19.27 -10.17
C GLU A 78 -7.56 -19.03 -8.67
N PRO A 79 -8.83 -19.12 -8.22
CA PRO A 79 -9.19 -18.90 -6.81
C PRO A 79 -8.36 -19.72 -5.81
N ASP A 80 -8.05 -20.98 -6.11
CA ASP A 80 -7.25 -21.84 -5.23
C ASP A 80 -5.81 -21.36 -5.09
N GLN A 81 -5.22 -20.81 -6.16
CA GLN A 81 -3.88 -20.22 -6.11
C GLN A 81 -3.87 -18.95 -5.25
N ILE A 82 -4.95 -18.15 -5.31
CA ILE A 82 -5.13 -16.98 -4.44
C ILE A 82 -5.19 -17.42 -2.97
N LEU A 83 -5.93 -18.50 -2.67
CA LEU A 83 -6.03 -19.04 -1.33
C LEU A 83 -4.68 -19.56 -0.81
N GLU A 84 -3.89 -20.24 -1.65
CA GLU A 84 -2.54 -20.71 -1.30
C GLU A 84 -1.66 -19.55 -0.83
N HIS A 85 -1.64 -18.45 -1.59
CA HIS A 85 -0.90 -17.23 -1.21
C HIS A 85 -1.47 -16.56 0.04
N ALA A 86 -2.80 -16.61 0.25
CA ALA A 86 -3.42 -16.07 1.46
C ALA A 86 -2.99 -16.87 2.70
N ARG A 87 -3.00 -18.21 2.65
CA ARG A 87 -2.50 -19.05 3.73
C ARG A 87 -1.03 -18.76 4.03
N ALA A 88 -0.23 -18.53 2.99
CA ALA A 88 1.16 -18.14 3.16
C ALA A 88 1.32 -16.79 3.87
N ALA A 89 0.53 -15.80 3.47
CA ALA A 89 0.50 -14.50 4.13
C ALA A 89 0.04 -14.59 5.60
N GLU A 90 -0.95 -15.44 5.87
CA GLU A 90 -1.47 -15.67 7.22
C GLU A 90 -0.41 -16.28 8.14
N ALA A 91 0.28 -17.33 7.67
CA ALA A 91 1.36 -18.00 8.37
C ALA A 91 2.55 -17.06 8.63
N ALA A 92 2.78 -16.10 7.74
CA ALA A 92 3.78 -15.04 7.91
C ALA A 92 3.34 -13.90 8.85
N GLY A 93 2.16 -14.01 9.48
CA GLY A 93 1.67 -13.03 10.45
C GLY A 93 0.97 -11.82 9.85
N ALA A 94 0.50 -11.88 8.60
CA ALA A 94 -0.28 -10.77 8.03
C ALA A 94 -1.63 -10.62 8.76
N HIS A 95 -2.08 -9.37 8.90
CA HIS A 95 -3.44 -9.04 9.34
C HIS A 95 -4.41 -9.00 8.16
N ARG A 96 -3.90 -8.63 6.99
CA ARG A 96 -4.71 -8.38 5.81
C ARG A 96 -4.02 -8.83 4.53
N PHE A 97 -4.77 -9.48 3.65
CA PHE A 97 -4.29 -9.98 2.37
C PHE A 97 -4.92 -9.20 1.22
N CYS A 98 -4.08 -8.72 0.29
CA CYS A 98 -4.50 -7.89 -0.83
C CYS A 98 -4.31 -8.60 -2.18
N MET A 99 -5.40 -8.79 -2.92
CA MET A 99 -5.35 -9.26 -4.31
C MET A 99 -5.14 -8.07 -5.23
N VAL A 100 -4.00 -8.01 -5.90
CA VAL A 100 -3.62 -6.88 -6.76
C VAL A 100 -3.55 -7.31 -8.22
N THR A 101 -4.08 -6.50 -9.13
CA THR A 101 -4.00 -6.77 -10.56
C THR A 101 -3.54 -5.54 -11.33
N GLN A 102 -2.83 -5.74 -12.44
CA GLN A 102 -2.61 -4.69 -13.42
C GLN A 102 -3.92 -4.26 -14.13
N GLY A 103 -3.90 -3.05 -14.69
CA GLY A 103 -4.90 -2.58 -15.66
C GLY A 103 -5.90 -1.59 -15.08
N GLN A 104 -6.61 -0.91 -15.98
CA GLN A 104 -7.66 0.05 -15.60
C GLN A 104 -8.87 -0.63 -14.94
N GLY A 105 -9.09 -1.93 -15.18
CA GLY A 105 -10.19 -2.70 -14.60
C GLY A 105 -10.22 -4.13 -15.12
N LEU A 106 -10.95 -5.00 -14.42
CA LEU A 106 -11.03 -6.42 -14.77
C LEU A 106 -12.13 -6.74 -15.78
N SER A 107 -11.87 -7.76 -16.61
CA SER A 107 -12.91 -8.44 -17.38
C SER A 107 -13.93 -9.09 -16.45
N ARG A 108 -15.15 -9.36 -16.93
CA ARG A 108 -16.17 -10.06 -16.13
C ARG A 108 -15.64 -11.38 -15.57
N ARG A 109 -14.97 -12.18 -16.40
CA ARG A 109 -14.39 -13.48 -16.01
C ARG A 109 -13.34 -13.33 -14.92
N ASP A 110 -12.40 -12.40 -15.07
CA ASP A 110 -11.33 -12.21 -14.08
C ASP A 110 -11.90 -11.63 -12.76
N PHE A 111 -12.94 -10.80 -12.84
CA PHE A 111 -13.64 -10.28 -11.66
C PHE A 111 -14.33 -11.40 -10.87
N GLU A 112 -15.02 -12.34 -11.53
CA GLU A 112 -15.62 -13.51 -10.86
C GLU A 112 -14.56 -14.36 -10.12
N LYS A 113 -13.36 -14.48 -10.68
CA LYS A 113 -12.25 -15.17 -9.99
C LYS A 113 -11.81 -14.45 -8.72
N VAL A 114 -11.75 -13.11 -8.74
CA VAL A 114 -11.49 -12.32 -7.52
C VAL A 114 -12.57 -12.55 -6.47
N LEU A 115 -13.85 -12.58 -6.86
CA LEU A 115 -14.95 -12.83 -5.93
C LEU A 115 -14.87 -14.24 -5.34
N ALA A 116 -14.60 -15.25 -6.16
CA ALA A 116 -14.41 -16.62 -5.69
C ALA A 116 -13.20 -16.75 -4.75
N GLY A 117 -12.06 -16.16 -5.12
CA GLY A 117 -10.87 -16.11 -4.27
C GLY A 117 -11.12 -15.41 -2.94
N ALA A 118 -11.82 -14.26 -2.95
CA ALA A 118 -12.17 -13.54 -1.73
C ALA A 118 -13.02 -14.38 -0.76
N ARG A 119 -13.99 -15.15 -1.29
CA ARG A 119 -14.82 -16.07 -0.49
C ARG A 119 -13.98 -17.21 0.11
N LEU A 120 -13.10 -17.83 -0.68
CA LEU A 120 -12.21 -18.87 -0.18
C LEU A 120 -11.28 -18.35 0.93
N VAL A 121 -10.71 -17.15 0.75
CA VAL A 121 -9.90 -16.52 1.79
C VAL A 121 -10.74 -16.22 3.04
N ALA A 122 -12.01 -15.82 2.88
CA ALA A 122 -12.90 -15.61 4.01
C ALA A 122 -13.26 -16.88 4.76
N GLU A 123 -13.42 -18.00 4.06
CA GLU A 123 -13.78 -19.29 4.64
C GLU A 123 -12.60 -19.98 5.33
N HIS A 124 -11.39 -19.85 4.78
CA HIS A 124 -10.25 -20.69 5.16
C HIS A 124 -9.09 -19.95 5.84
N THR A 125 -9.25 -18.66 6.13
CA THR A 125 -8.22 -17.87 6.82
C THR A 125 -8.86 -16.87 7.78
N ASN A 126 -8.10 -16.42 8.77
CA ASN A 126 -8.45 -15.33 9.66
C ASN A 126 -7.92 -13.97 9.14
N LEU A 127 -7.71 -13.82 7.83
CA LEU A 127 -7.21 -12.57 7.23
C LEU A 127 -8.35 -11.61 6.89
N LYS A 128 -8.13 -10.31 7.09
CA LYS A 128 -8.94 -9.29 6.41
C LYS A 128 -8.61 -9.31 4.91
N ARG A 129 -9.60 -9.09 4.05
CA ARG A 129 -9.44 -9.13 2.59
C ARG A 129 -9.48 -7.73 1.99
N CYS A 130 -8.56 -7.50 1.07
CA CYS A 130 -8.40 -6.26 0.32
C CYS A 130 -8.22 -6.56 -1.17
N VAL A 131 -8.61 -5.62 -2.03
CA VAL A 131 -8.33 -5.70 -3.47
C VAL A 131 -7.76 -4.39 -4.01
N SER A 132 -6.93 -4.48 -5.05
CA SER A 132 -6.47 -3.34 -5.87
C SER A 132 -6.61 -3.72 -7.34
N ILE A 133 -7.80 -3.48 -7.91
CA ILE A 133 -8.20 -4.04 -9.22
C ILE A 133 -8.69 -3.00 -10.23
N GLY A 134 -8.23 -1.76 -10.08
CA GLY A 134 -8.55 -0.64 -10.97
C GLY A 134 -9.90 0.02 -10.66
N HIS A 135 -10.56 0.51 -11.71
CA HIS A 135 -11.83 1.23 -11.65
C HIS A 135 -12.94 0.33 -11.11
N MET A 136 -13.78 0.93 -10.27
CA MET A 136 -14.88 0.26 -9.61
C MET A 136 -16.20 0.94 -9.96
N SER A 137 -17.18 0.17 -10.41
CA SER A 137 -18.58 0.62 -10.43
C SER A 137 -19.23 0.30 -9.08
N GLY A 138 -20.33 0.99 -8.75
CA GLY A 138 -21.09 0.70 -7.52
C GLY A 138 -21.54 -0.77 -7.44
N GLU A 139 -21.99 -1.36 -8.54
CA GLU A 139 -22.35 -2.79 -8.60
C GLU A 139 -21.19 -3.72 -8.27
N ARG A 140 -20.00 -3.46 -8.81
CA ARG A 140 -18.80 -4.26 -8.52
C ARG A 140 -18.32 -4.06 -7.08
N ALA A 141 -18.41 -2.83 -6.55
CA ALA A 141 -18.10 -2.56 -5.16
C ALA A 141 -19.04 -3.35 -4.22
N GLN A 142 -20.34 -3.36 -4.51
CA GLN A 142 -21.30 -4.16 -3.75
C GLN A 142 -21.02 -5.67 -3.85
N ALA A 143 -20.69 -6.18 -5.04
CA ALA A 143 -20.33 -7.58 -5.21
C ALA A 143 -19.07 -7.97 -4.41
N LEU A 144 -18.06 -7.09 -4.35
CA LEU A 144 -16.87 -7.31 -3.51
C LEU A 144 -17.22 -7.39 -2.02
N LYS A 145 -18.07 -6.47 -1.55
CA LYS A 145 -18.55 -6.46 -0.16
C LYS A 145 -19.29 -7.76 0.17
N GLN A 146 -20.18 -8.21 -0.70
CA GLN A 146 -20.90 -9.48 -0.54
C GLN A 146 -19.97 -10.70 -0.57
N ALA A 147 -18.84 -10.62 -1.29
CA ALA A 147 -17.81 -11.66 -1.30
C ALA A 147 -16.87 -11.61 -0.08
N GLY A 148 -17.10 -10.73 0.89
CA GLY A 148 -16.32 -10.64 2.13
C GLY A 148 -15.08 -9.76 2.05
N VAL A 149 -14.93 -8.94 1.00
CA VAL A 149 -13.87 -7.92 0.94
C VAL A 149 -14.22 -6.78 1.91
N GLN A 150 -13.26 -6.36 2.74
CA GLN A 150 -13.44 -5.19 3.62
C GLN A 150 -12.93 -3.91 2.98
N ARG A 151 -11.83 -3.98 2.21
CA ARG A 151 -11.08 -2.79 1.77
C ARG A 151 -10.78 -2.80 0.28
N VAL A 152 -10.89 -1.63 -0.34
CA VAL A 152 -10.45 -1.42 -1.73
C VAL A 152 -9.39 -0.36 -1.78
N HIS A 153 -8.28 -0.70 -2.43
CA HIS A 153 -7.17 0.20 -2.71
C HIS A 153 -7.36 0.90 -4.05
N HIS A 154 -7.31 2.23 -4.03
CA HIS A 154 -7.33 3.06 -5.23
C HIS A 154 -6.68 4.42 -4.94
N ASN A 155 -5.42 4.60 -5.37
CA ASN A 155 -4.66 5.81 -5.12
C ASN A 155 -5.10 6.99 -5.99
N VAL A 156 -4.86 8.21 -5.48
CA VAL A 156 -4.80 9.44 -6.30
C VAL A 156 -3.44 9.58 -7.01
N GLU A 157 -2.45 8.82 -6.56
CA GLU A 157 -1.05 8.75 -7.02
C GLU A 157 -0.21 9.97 -6.71
N THR A 158 -0.74 11.16 -6.95
CA THR A 158 -0.11 12.46 -6.69
C THR A 158 -1.19 13.55 -6.57
N ALA A 159 -0.79 14.81 -6.41
CA ALA A 159 -1.68 15.95 -6.41
C ALA A 159 -2.42 16.12 -7.74
N ALA A 160 -3.65 16.63 -7.74
CA ALA A 160 -4.40 16.87 -8.97
C ALA A 160 -3.63 17.78 -9.95
N SER A 161 -2.91 18.80 -9.43
CA SER A 161 -2.10 19.71 -10.25
C SER A 161 -0.90 19.05 -10.95
N TYR A 162 -0.37 17.95 -10.41
CA TYR A 162 0.78 17.22 -11.00
C TYR A 162 0.37 15.98 -11.79
N TYR A 163 -0.83 15.48 -11.57
CA TYR A 163 -1.29 14.20 -12.11
C TYR A 163 -1.16 14.04 -13.65
N PRO A 164 -1.34 15.07 -14.50
CA PRO A 164 -1.11 14.96 -15.94
C PRO A 164 0.31 14.51 -16.32
N GLU A 165 1.31 14.75 -15.47
CA GLU A 165 2.68 14.27 -15.69
C GLU A 165 2.84 12.78 -15.37
N VAL A 166 1.97 12.24 -14.52
CA VAL A 166 1.98 10.83 -14.09
C VAL A 166 1.31 9.92 -15.11
N SER A 167 0.14 10.30 -15.63
CA SER A 167 -0.66 9.47 -16.54
C SER A 167 -1.61 10.33 -17.37
N THR A 168 -1.70 10.04 -18.66
CA THR A 168 -2.70 10.66 -19.55
C THR A 168 -3.85 9.71 -19.93
N THR A 169 -3.64 8.40 -19.78
CA THR A 169 -4.63 7.37 -20.12
C THR A 169 -5.76 7.26 -19.10
N VAL A 170 -5.44 7.42 -17.82
CA VAL A 170 -6.40 7.48 -16.72
C VAL A 170 -6.57 8.92 -16.27
N ARG A 171 -7.82 9.42 -16.17
CA ARG A 171 -8.12 10.77 -15.67
C ARG A 171 -8.27 10.80 -14.14
N TYR A 172 -7.85 11.90 -13.51
CA TYR A 172 -7.94 12.10 -12.05
C TYR A 172 -9.39 11.99 -11.54
N ASP A 173 -10.36 12.58 -12.25
CA ASP A 173 -11.79 12.49 -11.89
C ASP A 173 -12.34 11.06 -11.90
N GLY A 174 -11.78 10.18 -12.74
CA GLY A 174 -12.13 8.76 -12.75
C GLY A 174 -11.70 8.01 -11.49
N ARG A 175 -10.58 8.43 -10.90
CA ARG A 175 -10.09 7.89 -9.62
C ARG A 175 -11.02 8.29 -8.48
N LEU A 176 -11.40 9.56 -8.42
CA LEU A 176 -12.34 10.07 -7.42
C LEU A 176 -13.68 9.33 -7.49
N ARG A 177 -14.25 9.15 -8.70
CA ARG A 177 -15.48 8.36 -8.89
C ARG A 177 -15.35 6.92 -8.38
N THR A 178 -14.19 6.30 -8.58
CA THR A 178 -13.94 4.94 -8.08
C THR A 178 -13.91 4.93 -6.55
N ILE A 179 -13.26 5.91 -5.93
CA ILE A 179 -13.18 6.06 -4.48
C ILE A 179 -14.59 6.28 -3.88
N ASP A 180 -15.40 7.12 -4.52
CA ASP A 180 -16.78 7.38 -4.10
C ASP A 180 -17.64 6.12 -4.20
N ALA A 181 -17.56 5.36 -5.31
CA ALA A 181 -18.29 4.11 -5.47
C ALA A 181 -17.92 3.06 -4.40
N VAL A 182 -16.65 3.00 -3.99
CA VAL A 182 -16.19 2.15 -2.88
C VAL A 182 -16.78 2.61 -1.56
N ARG A 183 -16.74 3.93 -1.28
CA ARG A 183 -17.29 4.52 -0.05
C ARG A 183 -18.80 4.30 0.04
N GLU A 184 -19.54 4.53 -1.03
CA GLU A 184 -21.00 4.34 -1.12
C GLU A 184 -21.41 2.88 -0.93
N ALA A 185 -20.56 1.92 -1.34
CA ALA A 185 -20.79 0.52 -1.04
C ALA A 185 -20.58 0.18 0.45
N GLY A 186 -20.01 1.09 1.24
CA GLY A 186 -19.66 0.89 2.64
C GLY A 186 -18.49 -0.09 2.80
N LEU A 187 -17.52 -0.01 1.90
CA LEU A 187 -16.19 -0.65 2.01
C LEU A 187 -15.20 0.37 2.59
N GLU A 188 -14.17 -0.12 3.29
CA GLU A 188 -13.03 0.70 3.70
C GLU A 188 -12.31 1.23 2.45
N THR A 189 -12.05 2.53 2.41
CA THR A 189 -11.26 3.16 1.35
C THR A 189 -9.78 3.18 1.74
N CYS A 190 -8.93 2.71 0.84
CA CYS A 190 -7.48 2.73 0.97
C CYS A 190 -6.92 3.61 -0.16
N VAL A 191 -6.64 4.87 0.15
CA VAL A 191 -6.34 5.91 -0.83
C VAL A 191 -5.09 6.65 -0.40
N GLY A 192 -4.08 6.65 -1.25
CA GLY A 192 -2.84 7.38 -1.00
C GLY A 192 -2.15 7.75 -2.30
N GLY A 193 -0.82 7.78 -2.26
CA GLY A 193 -0.01 8.26 -3.38
C GLY A 193 1.41 7.74 -3.35
N ILE A 194 2.21 8.27 -4.28
CA ILE A 194 3.63 7.99 -4.44
C ILE A 194 4.39 9.30 -4.26
N LEU A 195 5.39 9.29 -3.38
CA LEU A 195 6.31 10.41 -3.23
C LEU A 195 7.50 10.24 -4.16
N ASN A 196 8.13 11.37 -4.51
CA ASN A 196 9.32 11.45 -5.37
C ASN A 196 9.05 11.10 -6.84
N LEU A 197 7.84 11.38 -7.35
CA LEU A 197 7.51 11.34 -8.77
C LEU A 197 8.05 12.54 -9.55
N GLY A 198 8.48 13.59 -8.84
CA GLY A 198 8.92 14.88 -9.39
C GLY A 198 8.02 16.05 -8.99
N GLU A 199 7.05 15.79 -8.12
CA GLU A 199 6.19 16.77 -7.51
C GLU A 199 6.96 17.72 -6.57
N THR A 200 6.51 18.97 -6.47
CA THR A 200 7.05 19.94 -5.52
C THR A 200 6.55 19.69 -4.09
N ARG A 201 7.14 20.37 -3.10
CA ARG A 201 6.67 20.30 -1.71
C ARG A 201 5.24 20.80 -1.57
N GLU A 202 4.87 21.85 -2.31
CA GLU A 202 3.50 22.36 -2.39
C GLU A 202 2.53 21.32 -2.90
N GLN A 203 2.94 20.54 -3.91
CA GLN A 203 2.12 19.45 -4.45
C GLN A 203 2.00 18.29 -3.47
N ARG A 204 3.01 18.00 -2.65
CA ARG A 204 2.87 17.02 -1.56
C ARG A 204 1.85 17.48 -0.51
N VAL A 205 1.86 18.77 -0.17
CA VAL A 205 0.86 19.37 0.73
C VAL A 205 -0.52 19.33 0.10
N GLU A 206 -0.67 19.71 -1.17
CA GLU A 206 -1.91 19.62 -1.94
C GLU A 206 -2.49 18.20 -1.86
N MET A 207 -1.70 17.18 -2.21
CA MET A 207 -2.11 15.78 -2.13
C MET A 207 -2.53 15.39 -0.71
N ALA A 208 -1.80 15.80 0.33
CA ALA A 208 -2.15 15.47 1.70
C ALA A 208 -3.52 16.05 2.12
N PHE A 209 -3.82 17.29 1.72
CA PHE A 209 -5.11 17.91 2.02
C PHE A 209 -6.25 17.39 1.11
N GLU A 210 -5.96 16.98 -0.13
CA GLU A 210 -6.89 16.22 -0.98
C GLU A 210 -7.28 14.90 -0.30
N LEU A 211 -6.29 14.14 0.19
CA LEU A 211 -6.54 12.92 0.96
C LEU A 211 -7.35 13.20 2.22
N ALA A 212 -7.07 14.30 2.93
CA ALA A 212 -7.84 14.68 4.13
C ALA A 212 -9.30 14.97 3.78
N ALA A 213 -9.57 15.59 2.64
CA ALA A 213 -10.93 15.82 2.14
C ALA A 213 -11.62 14.50 1.72
N ILE A 214 -10.88 13.55 1.14
CA ILE A 214 -11.37 12.20 0.84
C ILE A 214 -11.68 11.41 2.12
N ASN A 215 -10.95 11.69 3.21
CA ASN A 215 -11.07 11.04 4.51
C ASN A 215 -11.04 9.49 4.44
N PRO A 216 -9.97 8.89 3.88
CA PRO A 216 -9.91 7.44 3.72
C PRO A 216 -9.66 6.71 5.04
N THR A 217 -10.12 5.46 5.13
CA THR A 217 -9.83 4.58 6.28
C THR A 217 -8.34 4.28 6.40
N SER A 218 -7.65 4.10 5.26
CA SER A 218 -6.21 3.81 5.22
C SER A 218 -5.52 4.65 4.14
N VAL A 219 -4.30 5.10 4.45
CA VAL A 219 -3.44 5.87 3.54
C VAL A 219 -2.15 5.08 3.28
N PRO A 220 -2.03 4.45 2.10
CA PRO A 220 -0.76 3.91 1.64
C PRO A 220 0.14 5.01 1.10
N ILE A 221 1.32 5.14 1.69
CA ILE A 221 2.42 5.92 1.10
C ILE A 221 3.34 4.95 0.37
N ASN A 222 3.56 5.21 -0.90
CA ASN A 222 4.60 4.57 -1.69
C ASN A 222 5.72 5.58 -1.94
N LEU A 223 6.91 5.08 -2.15
CA LEU A 223 8.07 5.86 -2.55
C LEU A 223 8.44 5.40 -3.96
N LEU A 224 8.80 6.35 -4.84
CA LEU A 224 9.29 5.96 -6.14
C LEU A 224 10.50 5.03 -5.96
N ASN A 225 10.38 3.83 -6.54
CA ASN A 225 11.49 2.93 -6.82
C ASN A 225 11.80 3.08 -8.31
N PRO A 226 12.79 3.90 -8.70
CA PRO A 226 13.10 4.17 -10.10
C PRO A 226 13.39 2.85 -10.84
N ARG A 227 12.63 2.59 -11.89
CA ARG A 227 12.79 1.38 -12.71
C ARG A 227 13.37 1.76 -14.06
N PRO A 228 14.59 1.32 -14.41
CA PRO A 228 15.15 1.56 -15.72
C PRO A 228 14.16 1.14 -16.82
N GLY A 229 13.93 2.04 -17.78
CA GLY A 229 12.95 1.83 -18.84
C GLY A 229 11.51 2.26 -18.50
N THR A 230 11.26 2.95 -17.39
CA THR A 230 10.01 3.72 -17.18
C THR A 230 10.26 5.21 -17.37
N LYS A 231 9.20 6.02 -17.51
CA LYS A 231 9.30 7.50 -17.65
C LYS A 231 10.08 8.14 -16.49
N PHE A 232 9.92 7.58 -15.29
CA PHE A 232 10.59 8.06 -14.07
C PHE A 232 11.79 7.20 -13.66
N GLY A 233 12.30 6.36 -14.57
CA GLY A 233 13.31 5.34 -14.28
C GLY A 233 14.70 5.87 -13.90
N ASP A 234 15.03 7.09 -14.33
CA ASP A 234 16.36 7.70 -14.13
C ASP A 234 16.38 8.71 -12.97
N ARG A 235 15.31 8.77 -12.16
CA ARG A 235 15.28 9.62 -10.97
C ARG A 235 16.11 9.00 -9.86
N GLU A 236 16.63 9.84 -8.98
CA GLU A 236 17.29 9.38 -7.75
C GLU A 236 16.25 8.93 -6.71
N LEU A 237 16.71 8.10 -5.77
CA LEU A 237 15.93 7.76 -4.59
C LEU A 237 15.73 9.01 -3.71
N MET A 238 14.62 9.04 -2.98
CA MET A 238 14.32 10.08 -2.02
C MET A 238 15.24 9.92 -0.82
N ASP A 239 15.76 11.03 -0.29
CA ASP A 239 16.55 11.01 0.94
C ASP A 239 15.74 10.38 2.10
N PRO A 240 16.33 9.45 2.88
CA PRO A 240 15.62 8.78 3.98
C PRO A 240 15.00 9.73 5.02
N TRP A 241 15.63 10.87 5.30
CA TRP A 241 15.09 11.86 6.24
C TRP A 241 13.96 12.69 5.62
N GLU A 242 14.02 12.98 4.31
CA GLU A 242 12.87 13.52 3.58
C GLU A 242 11.66 12.59 3.69
N VAL A 243 11.86 11.27 3.53
CA VAL A 243 10.78 10.28 3.68
C VAL A 243 10.17 10.34 5.08
N VAL A 244 11.01 10.26 6.13
CA VAL A 244 10.57 10.32 7.53
C VAL A 244 9.79 11.62 7.81
N LYS A 245 10.30 12.76 7.35
CA LYS A 245 9.66 14.07 7.48
C LYS A 245 8.27 14.09 6.85
N TRP A 246 8.14 13.63 5.61
CA TRP A 246 6.85 13.65 4.91
C TRP A 246 5.83 12.66 5.49
N ILE A 247 6.27 11.51 6.01
CA ILE A 247 5.37 10.61 6.76
C ILE A 247 4.82 11.33 8.01
N ALA A 248 5.67 12.04 8.76
CA ALA A 248 5.26 12.79 9.94
C ALA A 248 4.28 13.93 9.61
N ILE A 249 4.55 14.69 8.56
CA ILE A 249 3.63 15.74 8.07
C ILE A 249 2.27 15.13 7.69
N PHE A 250 2.27 14.04 6.94
CA PHE A 250 1.04 13.36 6.52
C PHE A 250 0.25 12.83 7.71
N ARG A 251 0.90 12.25 8.73
CA ARG A 251 0.25 11.83 9.97
C ARG A 251 -0.46 12.99 10.66
N LEU A 252 0.16 14.16 10.74
CA LEU A 252 -0.46 15.33 11.36
C LEU A 252 -1.63 15.88 10.55
N ILE A 253 -1.61 15.75 9.22
CA ILE A 253 -2.70 16.17 8.34
C ILE A 253 -3.88 15.16 8.39
N LEU A 254 -3.59 13.86 8.43
CA LEU A 254 -4.60 12.78 8.46
C LEU A 254 -4.51 11.94 9.74
N PRO A 255 -4.81 12.54 10.90
CA PRO A 255 -4.51 11.91 12.19
C PRO A 255 -5.24 10.59 12.45
N GLU A 256 -6.42 10.39 11.86
CA GLU A 256 -7.27 9.20 12.06
C GLU A 256 -7.12 8.11 10.99
N ALA A 257 -6.30 8.33 9.97
CA ALA A 257 -6.10 7.32 8.93
C ALA A 257 -5.09 6.25 9.38
N LEU A 258 -5.29 5.01 8.94
CA LEU A 258 -4.28 3.96 9.08
C LEU A 258 -3.20 4.13 8.02
N PHE A 259 -2.03 4.61 8.46
CA PHE A 259 -0.90 4.80 7.56
C PHE A 259 -0.14 3.50 7.34
N ARG A 260 0.25 3.28 6.10
CA ARG A 260 1.11 2.17 5.75
C ARG A 260 2.14 2.55 4.71
N LEU A 261 3.34 2.02 4.90
CA LEU A 261 4.41 2.20 3.94
C LEU A 261 4.53 0.96 3.05
N CYS A 262 4.50 1.19 1.74
CA CYS A 262 4.39 0.15 0.73
C CYS A 262 5.64 0.12 -0.16
N GLY A 263 5.47 0.21 -1.49
CA GLY A 263 6.56 0.05 -2.44
C GLY A 263 7.65 1.11 -2.28
N GLY A 264 8.90 0.72 -2.53
CA GLY A 264 10.08 1.60 -2.48
C GLY A 264 10.64 1.85 -1.08
N ARG A 265 10.01 1.35 -0.01
CA ARG A 265 10.48 1.60 1.37
C ARG A 265 11.86 1.02 1.66
N VAL A 266 12.19 -0.15 1.11
CA VAL A 266 13.47 -0.81 1.40
C VAL A 266 14.62 -0.01 0.81
N GLU A 267 14.47 0.41 -0.44
CA GLU A 267 15.47 1.17 -1.18
C GLU A 267 15.63 2.59 -0.64
N ASN A 268 14.54 3.27 -0.29
CA ASN A 268 14.57 4.68 0.11
C ASN A 268 14.86 4.89 1.60
N LEU A 269 14.56 3.94 2.50
CA LEU A 269 14.75 4.18 3.96
C LEU A 269 15.97 3.47 4.55
N GLY A 270 16.37 2.31 4.04
CA GLY A 270 17.43 1.51 4.65
C GLY A 270 17.20 1.28 6.15
N GLU A 271 18.10 1.79 6.98
CA GLU A 271 18.07 1.66 8.44
C GLU A 271 17.02 2.55 9.13
N LEU A 272 16.49 3.58 8.46
CA LEU A 272 15.51 4.51 9.06
C LEU A 272 14.07 3.96 9.09
N GLN A 273 13.84 2.68 8.80
CA GLN A 273 12.49 2.12 8.83
C GLN A 273 11.83 2.20 10.21
N ALA A 274 12.57 1.97 11.30
CA ALA A 274 12.03 2.14 12.66
C ALA A 274 11.67 3.61 12.94
N THR A 275 12.48 4.56 12.49
CA THR A 275 12.19 6.00 12.58
C THR A 275 10.96 6.38 11.76
N ALA A 276 10.79 5.80 10.56
CA ALA A 276 9.60 5.99 9.75
C ALA A 276 8.34 5.44 10.44
N VAL A 277 8.43 4.32 11.18
CA VAL A 277 7.32 3.84 12.01
C VAL A 277 6.94 4.88 13.07
N LYS A 278 7.94 5.43 13.78
CA LYS A 278 7.71 6.51 14.75
C LYS A 278 7.12 7.77 14.11
N ALA A 279 7.47 8.08 12.86
CA ALA A 279 6.89 9.19 12.11
C ALA A 279 5.38 9.03 11.86
N GLY A 280 4.79 7.89 12.20
CA GLY A 280 3.34 7.76 12.32
C GLY A 280 2.74 6.62 11.53
N LEU A 281 3.48 5.55 11.20
CA LEU A 281 2.92 4.40 10.52
C LEU A 281 2.09 3.52 11.47
N ASN A 282 1.08 2.84 10.93
CA ASN A 282 0.36 1.76 11.59
C ASN A 282 0.73 0.39 11.00
N GLY A 283 1.43 0.32 9.88
CA GLY A 283 1.83 -0.95 9.30
C GLY A 283 2.66 -0.78 8.04
N VAL A 284 3.01 -1.89 7.44
CA VAL A 284 3.71 -1.94 6.16
C VAL A 284 3.08 -2.99 5.25
N MET A 285 3.41 -2.90 3.96
CA MET A 285 3.32 -4.07 3.09
C MET A 285 4.51 -4.99 3.39
N MET A 286 4.23 -6.12 4.02
CA MET A 286 5.19 -7.15 4.39
C MET A 286 5.55 -8.03 3.20
N GLY A 287 6.78 -8.54 3.23
CA GLY A 287 7.27 -9.41 2.17
C GLY A 287 7.49 -8.66 0.86
N ASN A 288 7.45 -9.41 -0.24
CA ASN A 288 7.75 -8.87 -1.56
C ASN A 288 6.59 -8.02 -2.12
N PHE A 289 6.95 -7.09 -2.99
CA PHE A 289 6.02 -6.24 -3.70
C PHE A 289 5.62 -6.86 -5.05
N LEU A 290 4.85 -6.13 -5.85
CA LEU A 290 4.33 -6.61 -7.15
C LEU A 290 5.43 -7.07 -8.11
N THR A 291 6.55 -6.35 -8.14
CA THR A 291 7.65 -6.56 -9.10
C THR A 291 9.03 -6.45 -8.47
N THR A 292 9.14 -6.20 -7.16
CA THR A 292 10.40 -5.99 -6.46
C THR A 292 10.40 -6.76 -5.14
N LEU A 293 11.60 -7.09 -4.67
CA LEU A 293 11.78 -7.74 -3.38
C LEU A 293 11.56 -6.74 -2.25
N GLY A 294 11.12 -7.24 -1.10
CA GLY A 294 10.96 -6.45 0.12
C GLY A 294 11.76 -7.02 1.28
N ASN A 295 11.49 -6.53 2.48
CA ASN A 295 11.94 -7.16 3.71
C ASN A 295 11.26 -8.52 3.89
N THR A 296 11.89 -9.41 4.65
CA THR A 296 11.19 -10.58 5.17
C THR A 296 10.08 -10.16 6.14
N PRO A 297 8.96 -10.90 6.22
CA PRO A 297 7.93 -10.63 7.22
C PRO A 297 8.46 -10.59 8.65
N GLU A 298 9.46 -11.43 8.98
CA GLU A 298 10.12 -11.48 10.29
C GLU A 298 10.79 -10.15 10.63
N GLN A 299 11.54 -9.57 9.69
CA GLN A 299 12.20 -8.26 9.86
C GLN A 299 11.15 -7.14 10.04
N ASP A 300 10.05 -7.21 9.30
CA ASP A 300 8.98 -6.23 9.42
C ASP A 300 8.29 -6.33 10.78
N ARG A 301 7.95 -7.53 11.26
CA ARG A 301 7.36 -7.72 12.59
C ARG A 301 8.32 -7.26 13.69
N ALA A 302 9.59 -7.66 13.63
CA ALA A 302 10.61 -7.28 14.61
C ALA A 302 10.78 -5.75 14.73
N THR A 303 10.63 -5.01 13.63
CA THR A 303 10.68 -3.54 13.64
C THR A 303 9.56 -2.94 14.48
N PHE A 304 8.33 -3.46 14.37
CA PHE A 304 7.18 -2.98 15.12
C PHE A 304 7.21 -3.48 16.58
N GLU A 305 7.59 -4.73 16.82
CA GLU A 305 7.76 -5.30 18.15
C GLU A 305 8.82 -4.55 18.96
N GLY A 306 9.96 -4.21 18.35
CA GLY A 306 11.02 -3.42 18.97
C GLY A 306 10.58 -2.01 19.40
N LEU A 307 9.46 -1.52 18.88
CA LEU A 307 8.82 -0.26 19.26
C LEU A 307 7.65 -0.45 20.24
N GLY A 308 7.42 -1.68 20.73
CA GLY A 308 6.34 -2.02 21.65
C GLY A 308 4.96 -2.05 21.01
N LEU A 309 4.87 -2.28 19.69
CA LEU A 309 3.60 -2.29 18.95
C LEU A 309 3.04 -3.71 18.80
N ASN A 310 1.71 -3.82 18.83
CA ASN A 310 1.03 -5.10 18.72
C ASN A 310 1.05 -5.59 17.26
N VAL A 311 1.81 -6.65 16.99
CA VAL A 311 1.83 -7.34 15.69
C VAL A 311 1.02 -8.65 15.70
N ALA A 312 0.33 -8.95 16.79
CA ALA A 312 -0.52 -10.13 16.88
C ALA A 312 -1.87 -9.87 16.21
N ARG A 313 -2.33 -10.89 15.48
CA ARG A 313 -3.65 -10.91 14.87
C ARG A 313 -4.70 -11.31 15.91
N GLN A 314 -5.84 -10.63 15.92
CA GLN A 314 -6.98 -11.01 16.77
C GLN A 314 -7.57 -12.36 16.34
N PRO A 315 -8.10 -13.19 17.26
CA PRO A 315 -8.75 -14.46 16.92
C PRO A 315 -9.88 -14.33 15.89
N ASP A 316 -10.57 -13.20 15.88
CA ASP A 316 -11.69 -12.89 14.98
C ASP A 316 -11.32 -11.92 13.84
N ASN A 317 -10.03 -11.62 13.63
CA ASN A 317 -9.56 -10.55 12.73
C ASN A 317 -10.24 -10.54 11.35
N GLY A 318 -10.46 -11.70 10.74
CA GLY A 318 -11.17 -11.80 9.47
C GLY A 318 -12.62 -11.32 9.56
N ALA A 319 -13.36 -11.67 10.60
CA ALA A 319 -14.75 -11.22 10.75
C ALA A 319 -14.88 -9.82 11.39
N ASN A 320 -13.80 -9.34 12.01
CA ASN A 320 -13.79 -8.11 12.80
C ASN A 320 -13.96 -6.87 11.90
N PRO A 321 -14.99 -6.03 12.15
CA PRO A 321 -15.26 -4.84 11.35
C PRO A 321 -14.27 -3.70 11.59
N ARG A 322 -13.42 -3.80 12.62
CA ARG A 322 -12.42 -2.76 12.88
C ARG A 322 -11.32 -2.80 11.83
N PRO A 323 -10.81 -1.64 11.40
CA PRO A 323 -9.78 -1.61 10.37
C PRO A 323 -8.38 -1.96 10.91
N ASP A 324 -8.14 -1.86 12.23
CA ASP A 324 -6.86 -2.08 12.93
C ASP A 324 -6.84 -3.33 13.85
N ASN A 325 -5.71 -3.56 14.56
CA ASN A 325 -5.52 -4.64 15.55
C ASN A 325 -5.00 -4.12 16.91
N ARG A 326 -5.66 -3.12 17.51
CA ARG A 326 -5.33 -2.71 18.89
C ARG A 326 -5.59 -3.82 19.92
N SER A 327 -4.81 -3.87 20.99
CA SER A 327 -5.11 -4.73 22.14
C SER A 327 -6.40 -4.29 22.86
N GLY A 328 -7.09 -5.26 23.50
CA GLY A 328 -8.06 -4.97 24.55
C GLY A 328 -9.40 -4.34 24.19
N TRP A 329 -9.89 -4.52 22.96
CA TRP A 329 -11.23 -4.10 22.62
C TRP A 329 -12.14 -5.31 22.47
N LEU A 330 -12.64 -5.77 23.62
CA LEU A 330 -13.96 -6.35 23.77
C LEU A 330 -14.59 -5.52 24.89
N ALA A 331 -15.51 -4.62 24.54
CA ALA A 331 -16.35 -3.85 25.46
C ALA A 331 -15.75 -3.57 26.87
N GLY A 332 -14.79 -2.65 26.97
CA GLY A 332 -14.62 -1.88 28.21
C GLY A 332 -13.52 -2.30 29.20
N GLU A 333 -12.69 -3.30 28.94
CA GLU A 333 -11.51 -3.55 29.79
C GLU A 333 -10.24 -3.78 28.97
N THR A 334 -9.17 -3.07 29.33
CA THR A 334 -7.80 -3.31 28.86
C THR A 334 -7.30 -4.61 29.51
N PRO A 335 -7.04 -5.69 28.75
CA PRO A 335 -6.44 -6.89 29.29
C PRO A 335 -5.00 -6.57 29.65
N ASP A 336 -4.55 -7.15 30.77
CA ASP A 336 -3.13 -7.24 31.08
C ASP A 336 -2.37 -7.80 29.87
N VAL A 337 -1.18 -7.26 29.63
CA VAL A 337 -0.23 -7.73 28.62
C VAL A 337 0.08 -9.21 28.87
N VAL A 338 -0.68 -10.09 28.23
CA VAL A 338 -0.49 -11.54 28.32
C VAL A 338 0.76 -11.91 27.52
N SER A 339 1.84 -12.10 28.26
CA SER A 339 3.05 -12.84 27.88
C SER A 339 2.83 -14.37 27.83
N GLN A 340 1.61 -14.83 27.51
CA GLN A 340 1.25 -16.26 27.48
C GLN A 340 0.33 -16.62 26.30
N ALA A 341 0.67 -16.18 25.09
CA ALA A 341 0.07 -16.71 23.86
C ALA A 341 1.10 -16.94 22.74
N LEU A 342 2.35 -17.20 23.13
CA LEU A 342 3.33 -17.85 22.26
C LEU A 342 3.67 -19.16 22.93
N ASP A 343 2.87 -20.20 22.64
CA ASP A 343 3.28 -21.61 22.68
C ASP A 343 2.04 -22.46 22.37
N GLU A 344 1.87 -22.78 21.09
CA GLU A 344 1.56 -24.13 20.61
C GLU A 344 1.59 -24.13 19.08
N PRO A 345 2.58 -24.78 18.42
CA PRO A 345 2.54 -24.98 16.98
C PRO A 345 1.46 -26.02 16.66
N ASP A 346 0.49 -25.63 15.84
CA ASP A 346 -0.47 -26.54 15.23
C ASP A 346 0.30 -27.59 14.39
N PRO A 347 0.14 -28.91 14.60
CA PRO A 347 0.84 -29.92 13.83
C PRO A 347 0.15 -30.15 12.48
N GLU A 348 0.12 -29.12 11.65
CA GLU A 348 -0.20 -29.25 10.22
C GLU A 348 1.07 -29.70 9.48
N PRO A 349 0.98 -30.64 8.51
CA PRO A 349 2.15 -31.11 7.78
C PRO A 349 2.86 -29.91 7.15
N ALA A 350 4.20 -29.91 7.21
CA ALA A 350 5.06 -28.87 6.67
C ALA A 350 4.83 -28.66 5.16
N LEU A 351 3.79 -27.92 4.84
CA LEU A 351 3.61 -27.25 3.57
C LEU A 351 4.81 -26.32 3.46
N THR A 352 5.59 -26.46 2.38
CA THR A 352 6.58 -25.45 2.05
C THR A 352 5.81 -24.19 1.67
N VAL A 353 5.54 -23.34 2.67
CA VAL A 353 4.79 -22.11 2.50
C VAL A 353 5.64 -21.15 1.66
N ARG A 354 5.27 -20.98 0.37
CA ARG A 354 5.95 -20.04 -0.52
C ARG A 354 5.20 -18.72 -0.52
N LEU A 355 5.73 -17.74 0.21
CA LEU A 355 5.31 -16.35 0.06
C LEU A 355 5.43 -15.91 -1.39
N TRP A 356 4.64 -14.89 -1.75
CA TRP A 356 4.77 -14.25 -3.05
C TRP A 356 6.21 -13.81 -3.26
N ASP A 357 6.82 -14.25 -4.37
CA ASP A 357 8.19 -13.93 -4.74
C ASP A 357 8.28 -13.63 -6.25
N PRO A 358 8.41 -12.34 -6.63
CA PRO A 358 8.49 -11.96 -8.02
C PRO A 358 9.78 -12.42 -8.71
N ALA A 359 10.80 -12.92 -7.99
CA ALA A 359 12.02 -13.45 -8.60
C ALA A 359 11.89 -14.91 -9.05
N SER A 360 11.12 -15.74 -8.33
CA SER A 360 11.01 -17.18 -8.59
C SER A 360 9.68 -17.61 -9.21
N GLN A 361 8.61 -16.85 -8.98
CA GLN A 361 7.24 -17.23 -9.41
C GLN A 361 6.84 -16.58 -10.74
N LEU A 362 7.75 -15.81 -11.35
CA LEU A 362 7.48 -15.01 -12.52
C LEU A 362 8.47 -15.31 -13.65
N ARG A 363 7.96 -15.68 -14.82
CA ARG A 363 8.77 -15.73 -16.04
C ARG A 363 8.80 -14.33 -16.66
N MET A 364 9.98 -13.73 -16.71
CA MET A 364 10.20 -12.48 -17.42
C MET A 364 10.06 -12.71 -18.92
N LYS A 365 9.21 -11.92 -19.59
CA LYS A 365 9.11 -11.92 -21.05
C LYS A 365 9.38 -10.51 -21.54
N ARG A 366 10.46 -10.35 -22.32
CA ARG A 366 10.75 -9.08 -23.00
C ARG A 366 9.59 -8.70 -23.91
N LYS A 367 9.17 -7.44 -23.85
CA LYS A 367 8.09 -6.91 -24.70
C LYS A 367 8.54 -6.99 -26.17
N ALA A 368 7.68 -7.51 -27.05
CA ALA A 368 7.98 -7.61 -28.48
C ALA A 368 8.03 -6.24 -29.18
N SER A 369 7.21 -5.31 -28.70
CA SER A 369 7.21 -3.91 -29.14
C SER A 369 6.73 -3.02 -27.98
N VAL A 370 7.25 -1.79 -27.94
CA VAL A 370 6.85 -0.75 -26.97
C VAL A 370 6.31 0.43 -27.79
N PRO A 371 5.00 0.73 -27.76
CA PRO A 371 4.45 1.87 -28.48
C PRO A 371 4.95 3.20 -27.89
N PRO A 372 4.98 4.29 -28.68
CA PRO A 372 5.29 5.61 -28.13
C PRO A 372 4.23 6.03 -27.10
N ARG A 373 4.64 6.78 -26.07
CA ARG A 373 3.71 7.30 -25.07
C ARG A 373 2.73 8.31 -25.68
N PRO A 374 1.47 8.38 -25.19
CA PRO A 374 0.49 9.34 -25.69
C PRO A 374 0.86 10.81 -25.42
N ASP A 375 1.62 11.07 -24.36
CA ASP A 375 2.12 12.40 -23.98
C ASP A 375 3.36 12.84 -24.77
N GLY A 376 3.88 11.99 -25.67
CA GLY A 376 5.11 12.25 -26.43
C GLY A 376 6.39 12.19 -25.61
N ALA A 377 6.33 11.85 -24.32
CA ALA A 377 7.52 11.63 -23.51
C ALA A 377 8.27 10.37 -23.97
N PRO A 378 9.60 10.28 -23.75
CA PRO A 378 10.34 9.06 -24.02
C PRO A 378 9.77 7.86 -23.25
N ASN A 379 9.86 6.68 -23.84
CA ASN A 379 9.46 5.41 -23.21
C ASN A 379 10.42 4.99 -22.06
N THR A 380 11.49 5.74 -21.85
CA THR A 380 12.54 5.57 -20.85
C THR A 380 12.79 6.88 -20.12
N GLY A 381 13.62 6.87 -19.08
CA GLY A 381 14.01 8.11 -18.44
C GLY A 381 14.88 8.98 -19.37
N ARG A 382 15.14 10.22 -18.95
CA ARG A 382 16.02 11.13 -19.71
C ARG A 382 17.43 10.55 -19.71
N LYS A 383 17.94 10.14 -20.88
CA LYS A 383 19.37 9.90 -21.07
C LYS A 383 20.13 11.11 -20.54
N LEU A 384 20.81 10.94 -19.41
CA LEU A 384 21.79 11.90 -18.94
C LEU A 384 22.85 11.97 -20.04
N VAL A 385 22.91 13.10 -20.73
CA VAL A 385 23.98 13.35 -21.70
C VAL A 385 25.24 13.49 -20.84
N ALA A 386 26.17 12.54 -21.05
CA ALA A 386 27.42 12.43 -20.30
C ALA A 386 28.31 13.68 -20.41
#